data_AF-A0A7K4EZH4-F1
#
_entry.id   AF-A0A7K4EZH4-F1
#
_cell.length_a   1.000
_cell.length_b   1.000
_cell.length_c   1.000
_cell.angle_alpha   90.00
_cell.angle_beta   90.00
_cell.angle_gamma   90.00
#
_symmetry.space_group_name_H-M   'P 1'
#
loop_
_entity.id
_entity.type
_entity.pdbx_description
1 polymer ?
#
loop_
_entity_poly.entity_id
_entity_poly.type
_entity_poly.pdbx_seq_one_letter_code
_entity_poly.pdbx_strand_id
1 'polypeptide(L)' 'MAVICNTCGLPEDLCACGELAKDSTKIIIRLETRRFKKKGTMIEGLDPKLNNLETVAKELKNKYACGGTAKE' A
#
# COMPACT_ATOMS: atom_id res chain seq x y z
N MET A 1 32.15 8.40 1.95
CA MET A 1 31.29 9.31 2.75
C MET A 1 30.07 8.51 3.13
N ALA A 2 29.79 8.35 4.42
CA ALA A 2 28.59 7.64 4.87
C ALA A 2 27.36 8.40 4.37
N VAL A 3 26.41 7.69 3.76
CA VAL A 3 25.12 8.27 3.42
C VAL A 3 24.36 8.43 4.73
N ILE A 4 24.03 9.68 5.05
CA ILE A 4 23.37 10.05 6.31
C ILE A 4 21.91 10.29 5.98
N CYS A 5 21.01 9.71 6.77
CA CYS A 5 19.58 9.93 6.60
C CYS A 5 19.21 11.38 6.96
N ASN A 6 18.60 12.12 6.03
CA ASN A 6 18.16 13.50 6.26
C ASN A 6 16.99 13.63 7.26
N THR A 7 16.32 12.53 7.61
CA THR A 7 15.17 12.52 8.52
C THR A 7 15.58 12.29 9.97
N CYS A 8 16.52 11.38 10.23
CA CYS A 8 16.96 11.01 11.58
C CYS A 8 18.42 11.37 11.88
N GLY A 9 19.25 11.71 10.89
CA GLY A 9 20.66 12.09 11.10
C GLY A 9 21.61 10.91 11.41
N LEU A 10 21.11 9.67 11.41
CA LEU A 10 21.93 8.48 11.57
C LEU A 10 22.53 8.01 10.22
N PRO A 11 23.69 7.34 10.23
CA PRO A 11 24.18 6.59 9.08
C PRO A 11 23.13 5.58 8.60
N GLU A 12 23.02 5.36 7.27
CA GLU A 12 22.03 4.43 6.69
C GLU A 12 22.03 3.04 7.35
N ASP A 13 23.20 2.56 7.77
CA ASP A 13 23.37 1.25 8.42
C ASP A 13 22.63 1.12 9.78
N LEU A 14 22.27 2.23 10.41
CA LEU A 14 21.54 2.30 11.70
C LEU A 14 20.16 2.96 11.56
N CYS A 15 19.73 3.27 10.34
CA CYS A 15 18.53 4.04 10.09
C CYS A 15 17.27 3.15 10.11
N ALA A 16 16.42 3.34 11.14
CA ALA A 16 15.11 2.68 11.23
C ALA A 16 13.96 3.51 10.62
N CYS A 17 14.25 4.66 10.01
CA CYS A 17 13.23 5.60 9.52
C CYS A 17 12.28 4.97 8.47
N GLY A 18 12.76 4.01 7.67
CA GLY A 18 11.92 3.26 6.72
C GLY A 18 10.99 2.22 7.36
N GLU A 19 11.39 1.61 8.48
CA GLU A 19 10.58 0.63 9.21
C GLU A 19 9.47 1.33 10.02
N LEU A 20 9.81 2.44 10.67
CA LEU A 20 8.85 3.29 11.40
C LEU A 20 7.72 3.80 10.51
N ALA A 21 8.04 4.17 9.26
CA ALA A 21 7.02 4.60 8.29
C ALA A 21 6.03 3.47 7.95
N LYS A 22 6.52 2.23 7.79
CA LYS A 22 5.68 1.05 7.53
C LYS A 22 4.77 0.73 8.72
N ASP A 23 5.26 0.84 9.95
CA ASP A 23 4.48 0.56 11.17
C ASP A 23 3.29 1.50 11.35
N SER A 24 3.39 2.74 10.87
CA SER A 24 2.28 3.70 10.93
C SER A 24 1.12 3.40 9.97
N THR A 25 1.32 2.46 9.02
CA THR A 25 0.39 2.23 7.91
C THR A 25 -0.65 1.18 8.28
N LYS A 26 -1.93 1.57 8.37
CA LYS A 26 -3.03 0.65 8.69
C LYS A 26 -3.84 0.29 7.45
N ILE A 27 -3.75 -0.98 7.02
CA ILE A 27 -4.53 -1.50 5.90
C ILE A 27 -5.90 -1.99 6.39
N ILE A 28 -6.98 -1.55 5.74
CA ILE A 28 -8.35 -1.95 6.04
C ILE A 28 -8.92 -2.71 4.84
N ILE A 29 -9.40 -3.93 5.07
CA ILE A 29 -10.06 -4.75 4.05
C ILE A 29 -11.49 -5.01 4.46
N ARG A 30 -12.44 -4.66 3.60
CA ARG A 30 -13.87 -4.90 3.86
C ARG A 30 -14.61 -5.39 2.63
N LEU A 31 -15.76 -6.02 2.89
CA LEU A 31 -16.72 -6.38 1.85
C LEU A 31 -17.74 -5.27 1.70
N GLU A 32 -17.98 -4.86 0.46
CA GLU A 32 -18.97 -3.86 0.10
C GLU A 32 -19.97 -4.48 -0.89
N THR A 33 -21.23 -4.05 -0.80
CA THR A 33 -22.25 -4.44 -1.79
C THR A 33 -22.27 -3.40 -2.91
N ARG A 34 -21.88 -3.81 -4.11
CA ARG A 34 -21.89 -2.99 -5.33
C ARG A 34 -23.20 -3.14 -6.10
N ARG A 35 -23.28 -2.47 -7.26
CA ARG A 35 -24.42 -2.56 -8.18
C ARG A 35 -24.83 -4.02 -8.42
N PHE A 36 -26.14 -4.22 -8.61
CA PHE A 36 -26.74 -5.54 -8.77
C PHE A 36 -26.50 -6.50 -7.59
N LYS A 37 -26.38 -5.95 -6.37
CA LYS A 37 -26.17 -6.70 -5.12
C LYS A 37 -24.92 -7.62 -5.17
N LYS A 38 -23.94 -7.30 -6.02
CA LYS A 38 -22.71 -8.07 -6.12
C LYS A 38 -21.76 -7.66 -4.99
N LYS A 39 -21.11 -8.62 -4.34
CA LYS A 39 -20.09 -8.34 -3.33
C LYS A 39 -18.79 -7.92 -4.02
N GLY A 40 -18.14 -6.88 -3.52
CA GLY A 40 -16.81 -6.46 -3.92
C GLY A 40 -15.92 -6.28 -2.69
N THR A 41 -14.62 -6.44 -2.86
CA THR A 41 -13.64 -6.19 -1.80
C THR A 41 -13.09 -4.78 -1.95
N MET A 42 -13.14 -3.99 -0.88
CA MET A 42 -12.50 -2.68 -0.78
C MET A 42 -11.25 -2.80 0.08
N ILE A 43 -10.13 -2.29 -0.41
CA ILE A 43 -8.84 -2.28 0.27
C ILE A 43 -8.43 -0.81 0.40
N GLU A 44 -8.20 -0.35 1.62
CA GLU A 44 -7.81 1.02 1.95
C GLU A 44 -6.56 1.05 2.83
N GLY A 45 -5.91 2.21 2.91
CA GLY A 45 -4.74 2.42 3.75
C GLY A 45 -3.42 2.02 3.10
N LEU A 46 -3.38 1.91 1.77
CA LEU A 46 -2.14 1.79 1.01
C LEU A 46 -1.65 3.20 0.68
N ASP A 47 -0.43 3.56 1.11
CA ASP A 47 0.16 4.87 0.79
C ASP A 47 0.54 4.92 -0.70
N PRO A 48 -0.06 5.83 -1.51
CA PRO A 48 0.24 5.95 -2.93
C PRO A 48 1.67 6.43 -3.22
N LYS A 49 2.36 7.06 -2.25
CA LYS A 49 3.75 7.52 -2.41
C LYS A 49 4.75 6.37 -2.29
N LEU A 50 4.41 5.36 -1.49
CA LEU A 50 5.25 4.19 -1.27
C LEU A 50 4.88 3.04 -2.22
N ASN A 51 3.60 2.91 -2.56
CA ASN A 51 3.06 1.79 -3.30
C ASN A 51 2.42 2.26 -4.61
N ASN A 52 2.80 1.65 -5.74
CA ASN A 52 2.07 1.84 -7.00
C ASN A 52 0.75 1.05 -6.97
N LEU A 53 -0.35 1.75 -6.69
CA LEU A 53 -1.69 1.16 -6.58
C LEU A 53 -2.16 0.47 -7.87
N GLU A 54 -1.75 0.96 -9.05
CA GLU A 54 -2.13 0.35 -10.32
C GLU A 54 -1.46 -1.01 -10.51
N THR A 55 -0.17 -1.13 -10.17
CA THR A 55 0.57 -2.39 -10.23
C THR A 55 -0.04 -3.41 -9.28
N VAL A 56 -0.28 -3.01 -8.02
CA VAL A 56 -0.90 -3.88 -7.01
C VAL A 56 -2.28 -4.35 -7.46
N ALA A 57 -3.11 -3.44 -7.98
CA ALA A 57 -4.43 -3.80 -8.49
C ALA A 57 -4.34 -4.74 -9.70
N LYS A 58 -3.36 -4.56 -10.59
CA LYS A 58 -3.15 -5.46 -11.74
C LYS A 58 -2.77 -6.87 -11.30
N GLU A 59 -1.85 -6.99 -10.34
CA GLU A 59 -1.44 -8.28 -9.78
C GLU A 59 -2.60 -9.00 -9.11
N LEU A 60 -3.39 -8.31 -8.29
CA LEU A 60 -4.56 -8.88 -7.62
C LEU A 60 -5.62 -9.36 -8.62
N LYS A 61 -5.91 -8.56 -9.66
CA LYS A 61 -6.85 -8.94 -10.71
C LYS A 61 -6.40 -10.18 -11.47
N ASN A 62 -5.11 -10.26 -11.81
CA ASN A 62 -4.53 -11.42 -12.49
C ASN A 62 -4.55 -12.67 -11.59
N LYS A 63 -4.18 -12.52 -10.32
CA LYS A 63 -4.11 -13.64 -9.37
C LYS A 63 -5.47 -14.26 -9.07
N TYR A 64 -6.50 -13.43 -8.95
CA TYR A 64 -7.84 -13.89 -8.56
C TYR A 64 -8.85 -13.91 -9.71
N ALA A 65 -8.41 -13.68 -10.95
CA ALA A 65 -9.25 -13.63 -12.14
C ALA A 65 -10.50 -12.75 -11.97
N CYS A 66 -10.32 -11.59 -11.34
CA CYS A 66 -11.40 -10.65 -10.99
C CYS A 66 -11.28 -9.32 -11.72
N GLY A 67 -12.40 -8.64 -11.90
CA GLY A 67 -12.43 -7.22 -12.30
C GLY A 67 -12.12 -6.29 -11.11
N GLY A 68 -11.67 -5.07 -11.38
CA GLY A 68 -11.36 -4.10 -10.33
C GLY A 68 -10.68 -2.83 -10.85
N THR A 69 -10.59 -1.84 -9.97
CA THR A 69 -9.98 -0.53 -10.25
C THR A 69 -9.24 -0.06 -9.00
N ALA A 70 -8.08 0.57 -9.18
CA ALA A 70 -7.42 1.35 -8.15
C ALA A 70 -7.97 2.78 -8.22
N LYS A 71 -8.22 3.38 -7.07
CA LYS A 71 -8.61 4.79 -6.93
C LYS A 71 -7.71 5.43 -5.89
N GLU A 72 -7.43 6.71 -6.08
CA GLU A 72 -6.79 7.58 -5.07
C GLU A 72 -7.75 7.86 -3.91
#